data_AF-A0A7S2YSW3-F1
#
_entry.id   AF-A0A7S2YSW3-F1
#
_cell.length_a   1.000
_cell.length_b   1.000
_cell.length_c   1.000
_cell.angle_alpha   90.00
_cell.angle_beta   90.00
_cell.angle_gamma   90.00
#
_symmetry.space_group_name_H-M   'P 1'
#
loop_
_entity.id
_entity.type
_entity.pdbx_description
1 polymer ?
#
loop_
_entity_poly.entity_id
_entity_poly.type
_entity_poly.pdbx_seq_one_letter_code
_entity_poly.pdbx_strand_id
1 'polypeptide(L)'
;SNGLICANSETGTLLAPQPSCIEPIMSDDVICLNEMTNSWNNHELNAVQVYGGHLVSIHDDDMNEIVKLLSIRDSWIGLNDVDEENSFVWSDGSPYDFQAWAPDQPNQIITESSKENCVQVGGQGNPAWNDQRCQLNDRHAIYRIPSSSICKAIETGMSCVDVRGIPAAPQDPCR
;
A
#
# COMPACT_ATOMS: atom_id res chain seq x y z
N SER A 1 -3.38 -20.42 11.20
CA SER A 1 -3.45 -20.00 9.79
C SER A 1 -4.88 -19.55 9.53
N ASN A 2 -5.19 -18.32 9.94
CA ASN A 2 -6.54 -17.75 9.94
C ASN A 2 -6.58 -16.56 8.99
N GLY A 3 -6.15 -16.75 7.73
CA GLY A 3 -6.39 -15.72 6.72
C GLY A 3 -7.90 -15.57 6.50
N LEU A 4 -8.34 -14.35 6.26
CA LEU A 4 -9.66 -14.07 5.70
C LEU A 4 -9.47 -13.81 4.19
N ILE A 5 -10.34 -14.38 3.36
CA ILE A 5 -10.35 -14.13 1.91
C ILE A 5 -11.76 -13.66 1.55
N CYS A 6 -11.87 -12.54 0.83
CA CYS A 6 -13.15 -11.98 0.42
C CYS A 6 -13.71 -12.73 -0.80
N ALA A 7 -14.97 -13.18 -0.72
CA ALA A 7 -15.69 -13.82 -1.83
C ALA A 7 -17.11 -13.27 -1.92
N ASN A 8 -17.71 -13.32 -3.12
CA ASN A 8 -19.11 -12.97 -3.33
C ASN A 8 -20.03 -13.88 -2.51
N SER A 9 -20.88 -13.31 -1.65
CA SER A 9 -21.78 -14.05 -0.77
C SER A 9 -22.95 -14.74 -1.48
N GLU A 10 -23.28 -14.32 -2.71
CA GLU A 10 -24.34 -14.92 -3.53
C GLU A 10 -23.79 -15.96 -4.52
N THR A 11 -22.59 -15.74 -5.06
CA THR A 11 -22.03 -16.54 -6.17
C THR A 11 -20.74 -17.30 -5.81
N GLY A 12 -20.18 -17.10 -4.62
CA GLY A 12 -18.90 -17.70 -4.19
C GLY A 12 -17.70 -17.30 -5.05
N THR A 13 -17.87 -16.30 -5.92
CA THR A 13 -16.86 -15.91 -6.92
C THR A 13 -15.99 -14.80 -6.34
N LEU A 14 -14.67 -14.95 -6.48
CA LEU A 14 -13.70 -13.89 -6.15
C LEU A 14 -14.01 -12.67 -7.03
N LEU A 15 -14.42 -11.55 -6.42
CA LEU A 15 -14.55 -10.29 -7.14
C LEU A 15 -13.15 -9.71 -7.34
N ALA A 16 -12.71 -9.58 -8.60
CA ALA A 16 -11.61 -8.77 -9.19
C ALA A 16 -10.41 -8.36 -8.28
N PRO A 17 -9.16 -8.40 -8.80
CA PRO A 17 -7.96 -8.65 -8.00
C PRO A 17 -7.91 -7.79 -6.74
N GLN A 18 -8.19 -8.41 -5.59
CA GLN A 18 -7.94 -7.80 -4.30
C GLN A 18 -6.45 -7.48 -4.23
N PRO A 19 -6.05 -6.35 -3.63
CA PRO A 19 -4.64 -6.18 -3.36
C PRO A 19 -4.15 -7.38 -2.54
N SER A 20 -3.01 -7.94 -2.93
CA SER A 20 -2.41 -9.08 -2.23
C SER A 20 -1.93 -8.59 -0.86
N CYS A 21 -2.76 -8.76 0.17
CA CYS A 21 -2.49 -8.28 1.52
C CYS A 21 -1.76 -9.33 2.36
N ILE A 22 -0.81 -8.87 3.17
CA ILE A 22 -0.24 -9.62 4.28
C ILE A 22 -0.76 -8.97 5.55
N GLU A 23 -1.43 -9.74 6.41
CA GLU A 23 -1.69 -9.31 7.78
C GLU A 23 -0.36 -9.37 8.55
N PRO A 24 0.19 -8.25 9.02
CA PRO A 24 1.28 -8.30 9.98
C PRO A 24 0.74 -8.96 11.24
N ILE A 25 1.46 -9.95 11.75
CA ILE A 25 1.13 -10.60 13.02
C ILE A 25 1.26 -9.52 14.10
N MET A 26 0.12 -9.01 14.61
CA MET A 26 -0.04 -8.01 15.71
C MET A 26 -0.18 -6.51 15.35
N SER A 27 -0.73 -6.13 14.18
CA SER A 27 -1.08 -4.73 13.90
C SER A 27 -2.59 -4.55 13.66
N ASP A 28 -3.15 -3.42 14.10
CA ASP A 28 -4.53 -2.99 13.74
C ASP A 28 -4.64 -2.62 12.25
N ASP A 29 -3.51 -2.54 11.54
CA ASP A 29 -3.42 -2.24 10.11
C ASP A 29 -2.92 -3.45 9.31
N VAL A 30 -3.36 -3.56 8.06
CA VAL A 30 -2.84 -4.50 7.06
C VAL A 30 -1.99 -3.79 6.02
N ILE A 31 -1.03 -4.52 5.46
CA ILE A 31 -0.19 -4.04 4.37
C ILE A 31 -0.57 -4.77 3.09
N CYS A 32 -0.90 -4.01 2.05
CA CYS A 32 -1.57 -4.51 0.86
C CYS A 32 -0.86 -4.07 -0.42
N LEU A 33 -0.50 -5.01 -1.29
CA LEU A 33 -0.01 -4.71 -2.64
C LEU A 33 -1.19 -4.47 -3.59
N ASN A 34 -1.35 -3.24 -4.09
CA ASN A 34 -2.24 -2.97 -5.21
C ASN A 34 -1.55 -3.35 -6.55
N GLU A 35 -2.04 -4.40 -7.19
CA GLU A 35 -1.49 -4.92 -8.45
C GLU A 35 -1.89 -4.11 -9.69
N MET A 36 -2.77 -3.11 -9.57
CA MET A 36 -3.04 -2.17 -10.66
C MET A 36 -1.94 -1.12 -10.73
N THR A 37 -1.60 -0.66 -11.94
CA THR A 37 -0.61 0.41 -12.11
C THR A 37 -1.28 1.78 -12.23
N ASN A 38 -0.73 2.79 -11.56
CA ASN A 38 -1.19 4.17 -11.65
C ASN A 38 -0.13 5.18 -11.17
N SER A 39 -0.44 6.47 -11.31
CA SER A 39 0.33 7.56 -10.68
C SER A 39 0.22 7.52 -9.16
N TRP A 40 1.25 8.07 -8.50
CA TRP A 40 1.30 8.19 -7.05
C TRP A 40 0.04 8.89 -6.51
N ASN A 41 -0.35 10.01 -7.12
CA ASN A 41 -1.54 10.78 -6.72
C ASN A 41 -2.83 9.94 -6.81
N ASN A 42 -3.00 9.16 -7.88
CA ASN A 42 -4.19 8.33 -8.04
C ASN A 42 -4.22 7.16 -7.06
N HIS A 43 -3.05 6.58 -6.73
CA HIS A 43 -2.95 5.55 -5.71
C HIS A 43 -3.26 6.10 -4.32
N GLU A 44 -2.71 7.25 -3.93
CA GLU A 44 -3.00 7.89 -2.65
C GLU A 44 -4.49 8.25 -2.52
N LEU A 45 -5.07 8.88 -3.56
CA LEU A 45 -6.50 9.17 -3.60
C LEU A 45 -7.35 7.90 -3.45
N ASN A 46 -6.95 6.81 -4.09
CA ASN A 46 -7.65 5.54 -4.01
C ASN A 46 -7.53 4.90 -2.62
N ALA A 47 -6.33 4.91 -2.01
CA ALA A 47 -6.11 4.43 -0.66
C ALA A 47 -7.00 5.16 0.36
N VAL A 48 -7.05 6.49 0.27
CA VAL A 48 -7.86 7.33 1.18
C VAL A 48 -9.36 7.14 0.95
N GLN A 49 -9.81 7.30 -0.30
CA GLN A 49 -11.25 7.39 -0.59
C GLN A 49 -11.96 6.04 -0.63
N VAL A 50 -11.25 4.97 -1.01
CA VAL A 50 -11.85 3.64 -1.16
C VAL A 50 -11.54 2.75 0.05
N TYR A 51 -10.31 2.80 0.54
CA TYR A 51 -9.84 1.88 1.57
C TYR A 51 -9.71 2.54 2.95
N GLY A 52 -9.92 3.85 3.07
CA GLY A 52 -9.76 4.57 4.35
C GLY A 52 -8.36 4.42 4.95
N GLY A 53 -7.36 4.24 4.09
CA GLY A 53 -5.95 4.12 4.45
C GLY A 53 -5.10 5.08 3.63
N HIS A 54 -3.81 4.79 3.52
CA HIS A 54 -2.86 5.61 2.77
C HIS A 54 -1.88 4.71 2.01
N LEU A 55 -1.10 5.29 1.10
CA LEU A 55 0.18 4.66 0.73
C LEU A 55 1.01 4.41 1.98
N VAL A 56 1.76 3.31 2.00
CA VAL A 56 2.45 2.85 3.21
C VAL A 56 3.52 3.84 3.68
N SER A 57 3.53 4.09 4.99
CA SER A 57 4.62 4.71 5.74
C SER A 57 5.53 3.65 6.37
N ILE A 58 6.83 3.90 6.41
CA ILE A 58 7.84 2.95 6.90
C ILE A 58 8.63 3.62 8.02
N HIS A 59 8.62 3.02 9.22
CA HIS A 59 9.21 3.59 10.44
C HIS A 59 10.25 2.68 11.11
N ASP A 60 10.44 1.47 10.59
CA ASP A 60 11.39 0.50 11.11
C ASP A 60 11.84 -0.48 10.03
N ASP A 61 12.88 -1.26 10.36
CA ASP A 61 13.45 -2.27 9.47
C ASP A 61 12.45 -3.39 9.17
N ASP A 62 11.60 -3.77 10.13
CA ASP A 62 10.64 -4.86 9.97
C ASP A 62 9.59 -4.52 8.90
N MET A 63 9.02 -3.32 8.96
CA MET A 63 8.10 -2.80 7.96
C MET A 63 8.80 -2.62 6.61
N ASN A 64 10.04 -2.14 6.60
CA ASN A 64 10.81 -2.01 5.37
C ASN A 64 10.99 -3.37 4.67
N GLU A 65 11.30 -4.44 5.42
CA GLU A 65 11.42 -5.79 4.86
C GLU A 65 10.06 -6.34 4.38
N ILE A 66 8.96 -6.09 5.10
CA ILE A 66 7.61 -6.46 4.65
C ILE A 66 7.28 -5.78 3.31
N VAL A 67 7.53 -4.47 3.21
CA VAL A 67 7.28 -3.70 1.98
C VAL A 67 8.13 -4.25 0.83
N LYS A 68 9.43 -4.51 1.04
CA LYS A 68 10.32 -5.10 0.02
C LYS A 68 9.84 -6.47 -0.47
N LEU A 69 9.36 -7.32 0.43
CA LEU A 69 8.84 -8.65 0.07
C LEU A 69 7.55 -8.56 -0.76
N LEU A 70 6.70 -7.58 -0.47
CA LEU A 70 5.48 -7.31 -1.22
C LEU A 70 5.73 -6.63 -2.57
N SER A 71 6.72 -5.74 -2.63
CA SER A 71 7.10 -4.98 -3.84
C SER A 71 7.89 -5.83 -4.83
N ILE A 72 7.24 -6.88 -5.38
CA ILE A 72 7.78 -7.75 -6.45
C ILE A 72 8.09 -7.00 -7.75
N ARG A 73 7.59 -5.77 -7.88
CA ARG A 73 7.77 -4.80 -8.98
C ARG A 73 7.82 -3.41 -8.37
N ASP A 74 8.27 -2.42 -9.15
CA ASP A 74 8.29 -1.02 -8.77
C ASP A 74 6.91 -0.58 -8.24
N SER A 75 6.89 -0.20 -6.97
CA SER A 75 5.67 0.10 -6.21
C SER A 75 5.82 1.42 -5.47
N TRP A 76 4.82 2.29 -5.56
CA TRP A 76 4.77 3.52 -4.77
C TRP A 76 4.64 3.25 -3.27
N ILE A 77 5.29 4.10 -2.48
CA ILE A 77 5.11 4.26 -1.04
C ILE A 77 4.67 5.70 -0.73
N GLY A 78 4.29 6.01 0.51
CA GLY A 78 3.70 7.30 0.87
C GLY A 78 4.69 8.46 0.96
N LEU A 79 5.99 8.20 0.85
CA LEU A 79 7.02 9.24 1.00
C LEU A 79 7.06 10.13 -0.26
N ASN A 80 7.09 11.44 -0.04
CA ASN A 80 7.11 12.43 -1.11
C ASN A 80 7.70 13.76 -0.63
N ASP A 81 8.14 14.63 -1.53
CA ASP A 81 8.57 16.02 -1.27
C ASP A 81 7.89 17.01 -2.24
N VAL A 82 6.62 16.72 -2.57
CA VAL A 82 5.81 17.46 -3.57
C VAL A 82 5.69 18.95 -3.23
N ASP A 83 5.58 19.29 -1.94
CA ASP A 83 5.35 20.66 -1.49
C ASP A 83 6.64 21.47 -1.36
N GLU A 84 7.72 20.86 -0.88
CA GLU A 84 9.02 21.49 -0.68
C GLU A 84 10.13 20.50 -1.02
N GLU A 85 10.89 20.80 -2.07
CA GLU A 85 12.00 19.97 -2.54
C GLU A 85 13.02 19.70 -1.41
N ASN A 86 13.48 18.46 -1.29
CA ASN A 86 14.36 17.98 -0.21
C ASN A 86 13.70 17.89 1.18
N SER A 87 12.41 18.21 1.32
CA SER A 87 11.68 18.10 2.57
C SER A 87 10.66 16.96 2.49
N PHE A 88 11.17 15.73 2.59
CA PHE A 88 10.34 14.52 2.51
C PHE A 88 9.36 14.40 3.68
N VAL A 89 8.12 14.06 3.35
CA VAL A 89 7.00 13.83 4.26
C VAL A 89 6.21 12.58 3.85
N TRP A 90 5.62 11.89 4.82
CA TRP A 90 4.66 10.82 4.56
C TRP A 90 3.27 11.38 4.28
N SER A 91 2.55 10.82 3.30
CA SER A 91 1.20 11.25 2.94
C SER A 91 0.15 11.04 4.05
N ASP A 92 0.40 10.09 4.95
CA ASP A 92 -0.43 9.84 6.14
C ASP A 92 -0.17 10.82 7.30
N GLY A 93 0.80 11.73 7.15
CA GLY A 93 1.19 12.72 8.15
C GLY A 93 2.03 12.17 9.31
N SER A 94 2.46 10.91 9.25
CA SER A 94 3.38 10.33 10.23
C SER A 94 4.78 10.98 10.15
N PRO A 95 5.59 10.92 11.22
CA PRO A 95 6.93 11.51 11.23
C PRO A 95 7.85 10.84 10.20
N TYR A 96 8.70 11.64 9.54
CA TYR A 96 9.82 11.12 8.75
C TYR A 96 11.01 10.78 9.67
N ASP A 97 11.00 9.57 10.23
CA ASP A 97 11.94 9.10 11.26
C ASP A 97 12.79 7.88 10.85
N PHE A 98 12.53 7.33 9.67
CA PHE A 98 13.24 6.19 9.10
C PHE A 98 13.54 6.42 7.62
N GLN A 99 14.67 5.89 7.17
CA GLN A 99 15.09 5.97 5.77
C GLN A 99 15.85 4.73 5.33
N ALA A 100 15.54 4.25 4.12
CA ALA A 100 16.23 3.13 3.48
C ALA A 100 16.47 3.39 1.99
N TRP A 101 17.00 4.57 1.68
CA TRP A 101 17.40 4.97 0.33
C TRP A 101 18.40 3.99 -0.29
N ALA A 102 18.28 3.78 -1.60
CA ALA A 102 19.31 3.10 -2.37
C ALA A 102 20.65 3.85 -2.29
N PRO A 103 21.79 3.17 -2.50
CA PRO A 103 23.06 3.86 -2.66
C PRO A 103 22.95 5.00 -3.68
N ASP A 104 23.48 6.16 -3.33
CA ASP A 104 23.43 7.40 -4.09
C ASP A 104 22.04 8.05 -4.26
N GLN A 105 20.99 7.54 -3.60
CA GLN A 105 19.65 8.14 -3.57
C GLN A 105 19.39 8.94 -2.28
N PRO A 106 18.49 9.95 -2.32
CA PRO A 106 17.83 10.50 -3.51
C PRO A 106 18.82 11.28 -4.38
N ASN A 107 18.91 10.94 -5.66
CA ASN A 107 19.96 11.42 -6.56
C ASN A 107 19.54 12.67 -7.36
N GLN A 108 18.26 13.06 -7.25
CA GLN A 108 17.68 14.23 -7.89
C GLN A 108 18.14 14.35 -9.35
N ILE A 109 17.58 13.58 -10.27
CA ILE A 109 17.78 13.82 -11.70
C ILE A 109 17.03 15.12 -12.07
N ILE A 110 17.62 16.26 -11.70
CA ILE A 110 17.11 17.60 -11.96
C ILE A 110 17.31 17.88 -13.45
N THR A 111 16.28 17.57 -14.23
CA THR A 111 15.96 18.41 -15.39
C THR A 111 14.75 19.25 -15.00
N GLU A 112 14.80 20.56 -15.26
CA GLU A 112 13.78 21.55 -14.81
C GLU A 112 12.33 21.21 -15.22
N SER A 113 12.13 20.23 -16.11
CA SER A 113 10.83 19.76 -16.58
C SER A 113 10.35 18.46 -15.92
N SER A 114 11.08 17.92 -14.92
CA SER A 114 10.90 16.52 -14.52
C SER A 114 11.22 16.19 -13.05
N LYS A 115 10.72 17.01 -12.11
CA LYS A 115 10.98 16.78 -10.69
C LYS A 115 10.48 15.40 -10.21
N GLU A 116 11.34 14.67 -9.51
CA GLU A 116 11.10 13.32 -9.01
C GLU A 116 10.64 13.36 -7.55
N ASN A 117 9.37 13.73 -7.31
CA ASN A 117 8.94 14.07 -5.94
C ASN A 117 8.24 12.94 -5.17
N CYS A 118 8.19 11.73 -5.74
CA CYS A 118 7.48 10.59 -5.17
C CYS A 118 8.38 9.39 -5.07
N VAL A 119 8.22 8.58 -4.03
CA VAL A 119 9.17 7.50 -3.73
C VAL A 119 8.56 6.14 -4.04
N GLN A 120 9.36 5.29 -4.68
CA GLN A 120 9.03 3.90 -4.94
C GLN A 120 9.99 2.92 -4.27
N VAL A 121 9.55 1.68 -4.14
CA VAL A 121 10.32 0.51 -3.71
C VAL A 121 10.21 -0.59 -4.78
N GLY A 122 11.29 -1.34 -5.02
CA GLY A 122 11.29 -2.57 -5.82
C GLY A 122 11.96 -2.48 -7.21
N GLY A 123 12.22 -3.66 -7.79
CA GLY A 123 12.62 -3.91 -9.20
C GLY A 123 14.12 -3.86 -9.56
N GLN A 124 14.63 -4.90 -10.25
CA GLN A 124 16.01 -5.03 -10.80
C GLN A 124 17.20 -5.03 -9.81
N GLY A 125 17.05 -5.70 -8.67
CA GLY A 125 18.19 -6.03 -7.80
C GLY A 125 18.53 -4.98 -6.74
N ASN A 126 17.74 -3.90 -6.64
CA ASN A 126 17.82 -2.98 -5.51
C ASN A 126 16.43 -2.75 -4.89
N PRO A 127 16.13 -3.41 -3.75
CA PRO A 127 14.87 -3.23 -3.05
C PRO A 127 14.85 -1.97 -2.15
N ALA A 128 15.85 -1.11 -2.25
CA ALA A 128 15.90 0.14 -1.51
C ALA A 128 15.08 1.26 -2.20
N TRP A 129 14.88 2.37 -1.49
CA TRP A 129 14.00 3.44 -1.95
C TRP A 129 14.62 4.27 -3.07
N ASN A 130 13.79 4.72 -4.00
CA ASN A 130 14.18 5.56 -5.13
C ASN A 130 13.13 6.66 -5.35
N ASP A 131 13.56 7.91 -5.50
CA ASP A 131 12.70 9.01 -5.92
C ASP A 131 12.42 8.93 -7.43
N GLN A 132 11.19 9.26 -7.82
CA GLN A 132 10.67 9.13 -9.17
C GLN A 132 9.59 10.19 -9.46
N ARG A 133 9.31 10.40 -10.74
CA ARG A 133 8.26 11.33 -11.19
C ARG A 133 6.89 10.80 -10.80
N CYS A 134 6.17 11.55 -9.99
CA CYS A 134 4.83 11.19 -9.49
C CYS A 134 3.82 10.84 -10.61
N GLN A 135 4.01 11.35 -11.84
CA GLN A 135 3.10 11.15 -12.97
C GLN A 135 3.30 9.81 -13.72
N LEU A 136 4.31 9.00 -13.35
CA LEU A 136 4.48 7.66 -13.92
C LEU A 136 3.27 6.79 -13.56
N ASN A 137 2.60 6.22 -14.58
CA ASN A 137 1.36 5.44 -14.41
C ASN A 137 1.59 3.92 -14.52
N ASP A 138 2.83 3.48 -14.51
CA ASP A 138 3.28 2.09 -14.72
C ASP A 138 3.79 1.43 -13.43
N ARG A 139 3.51 2.03 -12.27
CA ARG A 139 3.92 1.54 -10.95
C ARG A 139 2.72 0.98 -10.20
N HIS A 140 2.97 -0.09 -9.45
CA HIS A 140 2.04 -0.61 -8.44
C HIS A 140 2.08 0.28 -7.19
N ALA A 141 1.42 -0.13 -6.10
CA ALA A 141 1.52 0.59 -4.83
C ALA A 141 1.35 -0.33 -3.63
N ILE A 142 1.99 0.01 -2.51
CA ILE A 142 1.75 -0.63 -1.23
C ILE A 142 0.90 0.29 -0.36
N TYR A 143 -0.23 -0.21 0.10
CA TYR A 143 -1.17 0.49 0.97
C TYR A 143 -1.02 0.01 2.40
N ARG A 144 -1.17 0.94 3.35
CA ARG A 144 -1.41 0.66 4.76
C ARG A 144 -2.86 0.98 5.06
N ILE A 145 -3.64 -0.05 5.40
CA ILE A 145 -5.09 0.05 5.53
C ILE A 145 -5.48 -0.39 6.94
N PRO A 146 -6.31 0.36 7.67
CA PRO A 146 -6.86 -0.13 8.93
C PRO A 146 -7.64 -1.43 8.69
N SER A 147 -7.40 -2.46 9.48
CA SER A 147 -8.11 -3.75 9.41
C SER A 147 -9.63 -3.57 9.42
N SER A 148 -10.13 -2.61 10.21
CA SER A 148 -11.54 -2.23 10.26
C SER A 148 -12.09 -1.62 8.96
N SER A 149 -11.24 -1.02 8.12
CA SER A 149 -11.62 -0.42 6.84
C SER A 149 -11.70 -1.46 5.72
N ILE A 150 -10.96 -2.56 5.82
CA ILE A 150 -11.11 -3.71 4.90
C ILE A 150 -12.55 -4.22 4.93
N CYS A 151 -13.16 -4.29 6.13
CA CYS A 151 -14.57 -4.69 6.27
C CYS A 151 -15.56 -3.62 5.75
N LYS A 152 -15.22 -2.32 5.82
CA LYS A 152 -16.12 -1.19 5.47
C LYS A 152 -16.12 -0.81 3.99
N ALA A 153 -15.03 -1.01 3.26
CA ALA A 153 -14.99 -0.78 1.80
C ALA A 153 -15.95 -1.71 1.00
N ILE A 154 -16.60 -2.64 1.71
CA ILE A 154 -17.45 -3.72 1.19
C ILE A 154 -18.93 -3.52 1.62
N GLU A 155 -19.32 -2.32 2.08
CA GLU A 155 -20.70 -2.05 2.54
C GLU A 155 -21.75 -1.77 1.44
N THR A 156 -21.42 -1.97 0.16
CA THR A 156 -22.48 -2.25 -0.84
C THR A 156 -22.52 -3.73 -1.17
N GLY A 157 -22.98 -4.54 -0.18
CA GLY A 157 -23.73 -5.76 -0.46
C GLY A 157 -23.07 -7.14 -0.23
N MET A 158 -22.03 -7.33 0.58
CA MET A 158 -21.44 -8.68 0.79
C MET A 158 -20.93 -8.99 2.22
N SER A 159 -20.87 -10.30 2.56
CA SER A 159 -20.58 -10.87 3.90
C SER A 159 -19.20 -11.56 4.00
N CYS A 160 -18.63 -11.63 5.21
CA CYS A 160 -17.29 -12.20 5.50
C CYS A 160 -17.29 -13.75 5.60
N VAL A 161 -16.27 -14.40 5.03
CA VAL A 161 -16.04 -15.86 5.09
C VAL A 161 -14.61 -16.20 5.55
N ASP A 162 -14.42 -17.32 6.25
CA ASP A 162 -13.10 -17.82 6.63
C ASP A 162 -12.29 -18.34 5.42
N VAL A 163 -10.99 -18.66 5.58
CA VAL A 163 -10.13 -19.29 4.53
C VAL A 163 -10.72 -20.56 3.90
N ARG A 164 -11.73 -21.18 4.51
CA ARG A 164 -12.42 -22.39 4.01
C ARG A 164 -13.77 -22.05 3.36
N GLY A 165 -14.13 -20.77 3.23
CA GLY A 165 -15.39 -20.30 2.68
C GLY A 165 -16.58 -20.42 3.63
N ILE A 166 -16.35 -20.55 4.93
CA ILE A 166 -17.41 -20.68 5.94
C ILE A 166 -17.84 -19.27 6.40
N PRO A 167 -19.15 -18.93 6.36
CA PRO A 167 -19.64 -17.65 6.87
C PRO A 167 -19.25 -17.43 8.33
N ALA A 168 -18.71 -16.25 8.64
CA ALA A 168 -18.47 -15.84 10.03
C ALA A 168 -19.80 -15.83 10.80
N ALA A 169 -19.77 -16.23 12.07
CA ALA A 169 -20.99 -16.33 12.88
C ALA A 169 -21.68 -14.96 12.99
N PRO A 170 -23.02 -14.89 13.05
CA PRO A 170 -23.78 -13.63 12.98
C PRO A 170 -23.53 -12.60 14.10
N GLN A 171 -22.68 -12.91 15.08
CA GLN A 171 -22.48 -12.13 16.29
C GLN A 171 -21.12 -11.43 16.37
N ASP A 172 -20.19 -11.68 15.43
CA ASP A 172 -18.92 -10.93 15.39
C ASP A 172 -18.27 -11.02 14.00
N PRO A 173 -18.52 -10.06 13.09
CA PRO A 173 -18.05 -10.17 11.71
C PRO A 173 -16.57 -9.77 11.53
N CYS A 174 -15.97 -9.02 12.46
CA CYS A 174 -14.58 -8.55 12.35
C CYS A 174 -13.94 -8.37 13.75
N ARG A 175 -13.77 -9.45 14.52
CA ARG A 175 -13.04 -9.44 15.80
C ARG A 175 -12.16 -10.66 15.99
#